data_AF-A0AAD7D5J1-F1
#
_entry.id   AF-A0AAD7D5J1-F1
#
_cell.length_a   1.000
_cell.length_b   1.000
_cell.length_c   1.000
_cell.angle_alpha   90.00
_cell.angle_beta   90.00
_cell.angle_gamma   90.00
#
_symmetry.space_group_name_H-M   'P 1'
#
loop_
_entity.id
_entity.type
_entity.pdbx_description
1 polymer ?
#
loop_
_entity_poly.entity_id
_entity_poly.type
_entity_poly.pdbx_seq_one_letter_code
_entity_poly.pdbx_strand_id
1 'polypeptide(L)'
;MLPSLHVFSPAQGFSTATYHQQAIASSGEVIAPSASSPLAASASPRTPQHSTMLVEPPVVSYYPKGAPLSIFPPLLGQKSVSWMQVFALVQQPKMLWSTWGPGKSLEHFADIEEVWIAYIDGAPELNASGADTGRRKPPLKLVDQYFQAYWRAPDDIKERSNIAKVWQRFREIPEWIDTHSRERDVSPNVIIDELQAMRVNTAQGNEPKGLNWLQLELMRLRKASKMIQPARRGNNRILIIFCSSI
;
A
#
# COMPACT_ATOMS: atom_id res chain seq x y z
N MET A 1 45.35 8.10 17.16
CA MET A 1 45.06 8.04 15.71
C MET A 1 43.79 7.22 15.53
N LEU A 2 42.66 7.89 15.31
CA LEU A 2 41.34 7.31 15.12
C LEU A 2 40.90 7.63 13.68
N PRO A 3 40.24 6.74 12.94
CA PRO A 3 39.73 7.07 11.62
C PRO A 3 38.40 7.83 11.74
N SER A 4 38.32 8.95 11.03
CA SER A 4 37.12 9.77 10.84
C SER A 4 36.03 8.98 10.11
N LEU A 5 34.84 8.90 10.71
CA LEU A 5 33.64 8.41 10.05
C LEU A 5 32.97 9.57 9.29
N HIS A 6 32.97 9.47 7.96
CA HIS A 6 32.21 10.33 7.08
C HIS A 6 30.71 10.10 7.28
N VAL A 7 30.00 11.15 7.68
CA VAL A 7 28.54 11.24 7.70
C VAL A 7 28.06 11.48 6.26
N PHE A 8 27.36 10.52 5.68
CA PHE A 8 26.63 10.73 4.41
C PHE A 8 25.22 11.23 4.72
N SER A 9 24.93 12.44 4.23
CA SER A 9 23.59 13.03 4.19
C SER A 9 22.99 12.80 2.79
N PRO A 10 21.77 12.25 2.67
CA PRO A 10 21.03 12.30 1.43
C PRO A 10 19.93 13.36 1.52
N ALA A 11 20.27 14.58 1.11
CA ALA A 11 19.32 15.60 0.70
C ALA A 11 19.34 15.71 -0.84
N GLN A 12 18.49 14.93 -1.51
CA GLN A 12 18.07 15.12 -2.90
C GLN A 12 16.63 14.60 -2.96
N GLY A 13 15.57 15.41 -3.03
CA GLY A 13 15.31 16.39 -4.07
C GLY A 13 14.32 15.76 -5.07
N PHE A 14 13.03 15.68 -4.71
CA PHE A 14 11.97 15.26 -5.64
C PHE A 14 10.86 16.30 -5.67
N SER A 15 10.76 16.95 -6.84
CA SER A 15 9.72 17.90 -7.23
C SER A 15 8.54 17.14 -7.82
N THR A 16 7.39 17.16 -7.16
CA THR A 16 6.12 16.67 -7.71
C THR A 16 5.30 17.84 -8.24
N ALA A 17 5.65 18.30 -9.44
CA ALA A 17 4.77 19.12 -10.24
C ALA A 17 4.04 18.23 -11.25
N THR A 18 2.76 18.54 -11.46
CA THR A 18 1.92 18.13 -12.60
C THR A 18 1.16 16.82 -12.42
N TYR A 19 -0.13 16.92 -12.04
CA TYR A 19 -1.21 16.19 -12.72
C TYR A 19 -2.53 16.95 -12.60
N HIS A 20 -3.39 16.72 -13.59
CA HIS A 20 -4.33 17.64 -14.20
C HIS A 20 -5.47 18.23 -13.36
N GLN A 21 -5.72 19.49 -13.69
CA GLN A 21 -6.92 20.30 -13.45
C GLN A 21 -7.88 20.10 -14.63
N GLN A 22 -9.18 19.91 -14.37
CA GLN A 22 -10.26 20.26 -15.31
C GLN A 22 -11.64 20.25 -14.64
N ALA A 23 -12.28 21.41 -14.61
CA ALA A 23 -13.70 21.59 -14.85
C ALA A 23 -13.95 23.06 -15.25
N ILE A 24 -14.48 23.25 -16.45
CA ILE A 24 -14.90 24.53 -17.06
C ILE A 24 -16.43 24.52 -17.13
N ALA A 25 -17.06 25.66 -16.79
CA ALA A 25 -18.25 26.26 -17.45
C ALA A 25 -18.81 27.39 -16.54
N SER A 26 -18.64 28.67 -16.87
CA SER A 26 -19.60 29.52 -17.63
C SER A 26 -21.03 29.48 -17.05
N SER A 27 -21.69 30.55 -16.62
CA SER A 27 -22.01 31.79 -17.37
C SER A 27 -22.76 32.79 -16.44
N GLY A 28 -22.83 34.08 -16.81
CA GLY A 28 -24.06 34.87 -16.63
C GLY A 28 -24.02 36.07 -15.68
N GLU A 29 -24.43 37.22 -16.21
CA GLU A 29 -24.26 38.60 -15.76
C GLU A 29 -25.42 39.12 -14.84
N VAL A 30 -25.03 39.93 -13.83
CA VAL A 30 -25.65 41.13 -13.18
C VAL A 30 -27.17 41.22 -12.87
N ILE A 31 -27.51 41.62 -11.62
CA ILE A 31 -28.32 42.79 -11.18
C ILE A 31 -28.75 42.58 -9.70
N ALA A 32 -28.51 43.58 -8.83
CA ALA A 32 -29.14 43.77 -7.50
C ALA A 32 -30.12 44.98 -7.61
N PRO A 33 -31.17 45.19 -6.78
CA PRO A 33 -31.09 45.13 -5.31
C PRO A 33 -32.37 44.75 -4.51
N SER A 34 -32.20 44.75 -3.18
CA SER A 34 -33.17 45.03 -2.11
C SER A 34 -33.81 43.88 -1.30
N ALA A 35 -33.25 43.76 -0.09
CA ALA A 35 -33.91 43.77 1.22
C ALA A 35 -34.97 42.71 1.53
N SER A 36 -34.60 41.77 2.40
CA SER A 36 -35.24 41.54 3.70
C SER A 36 -34.44 40.48 4.47
N SER A 37 -33.84 40.86 5.60
CA SER A 37 -33.42 39.87 6.62
C SER A 37 -34.66 39.16 7.17
N PRO A 38 -34.57 37.84 7.41
CA PRO A 38 -34.34 37.44 8.79
C PRO A 38 -33.32 36.29 8.90
N LEU A 39 -32.76 36.13 10.10
CA LEU A 39 -31.93 35.03 10.59
C LEU A 39 -31.91 33.78 9.70
N ALA A 40 -30.83 33.56 8.96
CA ALA A 40 -30.54 32.29 8.33
C ALA A 40 -29.11 31.86 8.71
N ALA A 41 -29.03 30.63 9.18
CA ALA A 41 -27.84 29.97 9.67
C ALA A 41 -26.60 30.27 8.81
N SER A 42 -25.50 30.56 9.49
CA SER A 42 -24.15 30.44 8.93
C SER A 42 -23.97 29.00 8.43
N ALA A 43 -24.35 28.75 7.19
CA ALA A 43 -23.95 27.59 6.42
C ALA A 43 -22.46 27.75 6.12
N SER A 44 -21.62 27.53 7.14
CA SER A 44 -20.25 27.14 6.89
C SER A 44 -20.31 25.92 5.99
N PRO A 45 -19.55 25.89 4.87
CA PRO A 45 -19.40 24.66 4.12
C PRO A 45 -18.90 23.60 5.10
N ARG A 46 -19.70 22.55 5.34
CA ARG A 46 -19.19 21.35 5.99
C ARG A 46 -18.18 20.76 5.02
N THR A 47 -16.93 21.19 5.10
CA THR A 47 -15.81 20.38 4.63
C THR A 47 -15.93 19.05 5.34
N PRO A 48 -16.03 17.92 4.63
CA PRO A 48 -15.95 16.62 5.26
C PRO A 48 -14.47 16.39 5.63
N GLN A 49 -14.02 16.99 6.73
CA GLN A 49 -12.76 16.60 7.35
C GLN A 49 -13.01 15.34 8.16
N HIS A 50 -13.13 14.20 7.48
CA HIS A 50 -12.73 12.96 8.12
C HIS A 50 -11.21 13.02 8.27
N SER A 51 -10.75 13.54 9.41
CA SER A 51 -9.36 13.39 9.83
C SER A 51 -9.14 11.91 10.12
N THR A 52 -8.77 11.15 9.09
CA THR A 52 -8.40 9.75 9.24
C THR A 52 -7.20 9.69 10.18
N MET A 53 -7.39 9.07 11.34
CA MET A 53 -6.33 8.92 12.32
C MET A 53 -5.34 7.86 11.82
N LEU A 54 -4.04 8.11 11.99
CA LEU A 54 -3.03 7.15 11.61
C LEU A 54 -2.83 6.13 12.73
N VAL A 55 -2.62 4.87 12.37
CA VAL A 55 -2.14 3.85 13.30
C VAL A 55 -0.68 4.15 13.61
N GLU A 56 -0.44 4.70 14.80
CA GLU A 56 0.91 5.07 15.21
C GLU A 56 1.82 3.83 15.35
N PRO A 57 3.09 3.96 14.97
CA PRO A 57 4.14 3.05 15.40
C PRO A 57 4.14 2.85 16.92
N PRO A 58 4.61 1.69 17.42
CA PRO A 58 4.89 1.53 18.85
C PRO A 58 5.82 2.63 19.35
N VAL A 59 5.59 3.20 20.54
CA VAL A 59 6.40 4.31 21.09
C VAL A 59 7.90 3.98 21.06
N VAL A 60 8.25 2.73 21.38
CA VAL A 60 9.63 2.21 21.36
C VAL A 60 10.31 2.34 20.00
N SER A 61 9.55 2.39 18.91
CA SER A 61 10.09 2.48 17.55
C SER A 61 10.69 3.85 17.22
N TYR A 62 10.34 4.89 17.97
CA TYR A 62 10.86 6.25 17.79
C TYR A 62 12.21 6.49 18.46
N TYR A 63 12.68 5.55 19.28
CA TYR A 63 13.90 5.68 20.08
C TYR A 63 14.94 4.65 19.64
N PRO A 64 16.26 4.92 19.81
CA PRO A 64 17.28 3.89 19.66
C PRO A 64 17.06 2.70 20.61
N LYS A 65 17.55 1.51 20.23
CA LYS A 65 17.49 0.32 21.09
C LYS A 65 18.22 0.59 22.42
N GLY A 66 17.50 0.43 23.53
CA GLY A 66 18.04 0.65 24.89
C GLY A 66 18.05 2.10 25.37
N ALA A 67 17.57 3.05 24.56
CA ALA A 67 17.42 4.44 25.02
C ALA A 67 16.23 4.57 25.99
N PRO A 68 16.30 5.50 26.97
CA PRO A 68 15.17 5.81 27.83
C PRO A 68 13.99 6.34 27.00
N LEU A 69 12.80 5.80 27.27
CA LEU A 69 11.58 6.22 26.60
C LEU A 69 11.10 7.54 27.19
N SER A 70 11.12 8.61 26.40
CA SER A 70 10.41 9.84 26.74
C SER A 70 8.94 9.71 26.28
N ILE A 71 8.00 10.25 27.05
CA ILE A 71 6.55 9.98 26.88
C ILE A 71 5.96 10.66 25.62
N PHE A 72 6.74 11.42 24.86
CA PHE A 72 6.22 12.21 23.76
C PHE A 72 6.69 11.68 22.39
N PRO A 73 5.88 10.88 21.66
CA PRO A 73 6.10 10.77 20.22
C PRO A 73 5.92 12.16 19.59
N PRO A 74 6.74 12.58 18.61
CA PRO A 74 6.77 13.97 18.14
C PRO A 74 5.49 14.48 17.46
N LEU A 75 4.51 13.60 17.25
CA LEU A 75 3.38 13.82 16.35
C LEU A 75 2.05 14.08 17.07
N LEU A 76 1.99 13.92 18.40
CA LEU A 76 0.77 14.17 19.17
C LEU A 76 0.37 15.64 19.08
N GLY A 77 -0.81 15.92 18.51
CA GLY A 77 -1.43 17.24 18.48
C GLY A 77 -1.20 18.09 17.23
N GLN A 78 -0.43 17.60 16.24
CA GLN A 78 -0.28 18.31 14.96
C GLN A 78 -1.44 17.98 13.99
N LYS A 79 -2.04 19.01 13.40
CA LYS A 79 -3.09 18.85 12.37
C LYS A 79 -2.45 18.17 11.15
N SER A 80 -3.07 17.08 10.69
CA SER A 80 -2.74 16.28 9.50
C SER A 80 -1.25 15.92 9.34
N VAL A 81 -0.88 14.71 9.79
CA VAL A 81 0.45 14.13 9.58
C VAL A 81 0.38 13.14 8.40
N SER A 82 1.40 13.13 7.55
CA SER A 82 1.57 12.16 6.46
C SER A 82 2.43 10.96 6.91
N TRP A 83 2.25 9.81 6.25
CA TRP A 83 3.09 8.63 6.53
C TRP A 83 4.58 8.88 6.38
N MET A 84 4.99 9.70 5.42
CA MET A 84 6.41 10.06 5.24
C MET A 84 6.99 10.80 6.45
N GLN A 85 6.20 11.69 7.07
CA GLN A 85 6.61 12.37 8.31
C GLN A 85 6.70 11.39 9.48
N VAL A 86 5.80 10.41 9.57
CA VAL A 86 5.89 9.33 10.57
C VAL A 86 7.17 8.52 10.36
N PHE A 87 7.45 8.11 9.12
CA PHE A 87 8.57 7.23 8.81
C PHE A 87 9.93 7.88 9.09
N ALA A 88 10.04 9.19 8.88
CA ALA A 88 11.25 9.96 9.18
C ALA A 88 11.63 9.95 10.67
N LEU A 89 10.67 9.67 11.56
CA LEU A 89 10.89 9.64 13.01
C LEU A 89 11.18 8.24 13.55
N VAL A 90 10.94 7.19 12.75
CA VAL A 90 11.14 5.80 13.19
C VAL A 90 12.63 5.46 13.20
N GLN A 91 13.13 5.07 14.37
CA GLN A 91 14.51 4.64 14.59
C GLN A 91 14.66 3.11 14.69
N GLN A 92 13.58 2.38 14.99
CA GLN A 92 13.59 0.90 15.02
C GLN A 92 12.52 0.32 14.08
N PRO A 93 12.78 0.27 12.76
CA PRO A 93 11.82 -0.23 11.77
C PRO A 93 11.32 -1.65 12.02
N LYS A 94 12.18 -2.52 12.59
CA LYS A 94 11.82 -3.91 12.89
C LYS A 94 10.63 -4.07 13.85
N MET A 95 10.34 -3.04 14.66
CA MET A 95 9.19 -3.03 15.56
C MET A 95 7.87 -2.77 14.84
N LEU A 96 7.90 -2.30 13.59
CA LEU A 96 6.72 -1.96 12.82
C LEU A 96 5.96 -3.19 12.33
N TRP A 97 6.65 -4.32 12.12
CA TRP A 97 6.03 -5.52 11.55
C TRP A 97 4.85 -6.02 12.39
N SER A 98 4.96 -5.99 13.72
CA SER A 98 3.90 -6.43 14.62
C SER A 98 2.65 -5.55 14.56
N THR A 99 2.81 -4.27 14.17
CA THR A 99 1.71 -3.30 14.10
C THR A 99 1.12 -3.21 12.71
N TRP A 100 1.97 -3.14 11.68
CA TRP A 100 1.55 -2.83 10.31
C TRP A 100 1.55 -4.05 9.38
N GLY A 101 2.23 -5.14 9.74
CA GLY A 101 2.33 -6.32 8.87
C GLY A 101 0.95 -6.91 8.48
N PRO A 102 0.86 -7.58 7.32
CA PRO A 102 -0.39 -8.07 6.72
C PRO A 102 -1.04 -9.29 7.43
N GLY A 103 -0.73 -9.54 8.72
CA GLY A 103 -1.17 -10.74 9.43
C GLY A 103 -0.49 -12.02 8.91
N LYS A 104 -0.83 -13.19 9.47
CA LYS A 104 -0.17 -14.47 9.16
C LYS A 104 -0.68 -15.17 7.89
N SER A 105 -1.93 -14.90 7.50
CA SER A 105 -2.65 -15.59 6.43
C SER A 105 -3.41 -14.58 5.58
N LEU A 106 -3.55 -14.84 4.28
CA LEU A 106 -4.40 -14.06 3.39
C LEU A 106 -5.89 -14.19 3.71
N GLU A 107 -6.28 -15.15 4.57
CA GLU A 107 -7.66 -15.38 5.00
C GLU A 107 -8.27 -14.22 5.81
N HIS A 108 -7.45 -13.27 6.26
CA HIS A 108 -7.96 -12.06 6.91
C HIS A 108 -8.56 -11.07 5.92
N PHE A 109 -8.27 -11.23 4.63
CA PHE A 109 -8.82 -10.40 3.57
C PHE A 109 -10.02 -11.11 2.94
N ALA A 110 -11.11 -10.38 2.74
CA ALA A 110 -12.33 -10.88 2.13
C ALA A 110 -12.12 -11.19 0.64
N ASP A 111 -11.37 -10.36 -0.07
CA ASP A 111 -11.17 -10.47 -1.51
C ASP A 111 -9.83 -9.87 -1.99
N ILE A 112 -9.65 -9.87 -3.32
CA ILE A 112 -8.44 -9.37 -3.99
C ILE A 112 -8.35 -7.84 -3.85
N GLU A 113 -9.48 -7.14 -3.81
CA GLU A 113 -9.54 -5.69 -3.73
C GLU A 113 -9.03 -5.23 -2.36
N GLU A 114 -9.43 -5.90 -1.27
CA GLU A 114 -8.94 -5.59 0.07
C GLU A 114 -7.42 -5.80 0.20
N VAL A 115 -6.89 -6.86 -0.43
CA VAL A 115 -5.43 -7.10 -0.50
C VAL A 115 -4.74 -5.97 -1.26
N TRP A 116 -5.32 -5.51 -2.37
CA TRP A 116 -4.78 -4.43 -3.20
C TRP A 116 -4.82 -3.08 -2.47
N ILE A 117 -5.94 -2.73 -1.84
CA ILE A 117 -6.10 -1.53 -1.02
C ILE A 117 -5.07 -1.54 0.12
N ALA A 118 -4.95 -2.65 0.86
CA ALA A 118 -3.94 -2.75 1.93
C ALA A 118 -2.50 -2.52 1.42
N TYR A 119 -2.23 -2.89 0.16
CA TYR A 119 -0.92 -2.68 -0.47
C TYR A 119 -0.69 -1.24 -0.91
N ILE A 120 -1.68 -0.59 -1.55
CA ILE A 120 -1.54 0.73 -2.19
C ILE A 120 -1.99 1.91 -1.33
N ASP A 121 -3.10 1.76 -0.61
CA ASP A 121 -3.74 2.84 0.15
C ASP A 121 -3.62 2.64 1.68
N GLY A 122 -3.36 1.41 2.10
CA GLY A 122 -3.30 1.00 3.50
C GLY A 122 -4.60 0.36 3.98
N ALA A 123 -4.51 -0.35 5.11
CA ALA A 123 -5.62 -1.13 5.64
C ALA A 123 -6.31 -0.41 6.83
N PRO A 124 -7.63 -0.60 7.02
CA PRO A 124 -8.28 -0.24 8.27
C PRO A 124 -7.65 -0.99 9.44
N GLU A 125 -7.52 -0.32 10.58
CA GLU A 125 -7.27 -1.03 11.82
C GLU A 125 -8.60 -1.49 12.40
N LEU A 126 -8.71 -2.80 12.53
CA LEU A 126 -9.87 -3.46 13.11
C LEU A 126 -9.64 -3.68 14.61
N ASN A 127 -10.67 -3.45 15.41
CA ASN A 127 -10.66 -3.80 16.83
C ASN A 127 -10.82 -5.32 17.03
N ALA A 128 -10.86 -5.77 18.28
CA ALA A 128 -11.03 -7.20 18.61
C ALA A 128 -12.34 -7.81 18.12
N SER A 129 -13.38 -7.00 17.86
CA SER A 129 -14.65 -7.44 17.27
C SER A 129 -14.67 -7.38 15.74
N GLY A 130 -13.54 -7.06 15.09
CA GLY A 130 -13.45 -6.91 13.64
C GLY A 130 -14.02 -5.59 13.09
N ALA A 131 -14.39 -4.64 13.94
CA ALA A 131 -14.95 -3.36 13.52
C ALA A 131 -13.85 -2.32 13.25
N ASP A 132 -14.07 -1.49 12.23
CA ASP A 132 -13.16 -0.40 11.86
C ASP A 132 -13.06 0.63 13.00
N THR A 133 -11.83 0.90 13.45
CA THR A 133 -11.52 1.87 14.51
C THR A 133 -11.50 3.32 14.00
N GLY A 134 -11.66 3.54 12.69
CA GLY A 134 -11.44 4.82 12.03
C GLY A 134 -9.96 5.18 11.87
N ARG A 135 -9.05 4.32 12.34
CA ARG A 135 -7.61 4.44 12.14
C ARG A 135 -7.18 3.68 10.88
N ARG A 136 -6.15 4.15 10.21
CA ARG A 136 -5.56 3.51 9.02
C ARG A 136 -4.11 3.14 9.24
N LYS A 137 -3.73 1.94 8.81
CA LYS A 137 -2.35 1.50 8.65
C LYS A 137 -1.76 2.10 7.37
N PRO A 138 -0.43 2.22 7.25
CA PRO A 138 0.18 2.72 6.02
C PRO A 138 0.02 1.76 4.84
N PRO A 139 0.09 2.26 3.59
CA PRO A 139 0.30 1.43 2.42
C PRO A 139 1.52 0.53 2.59
N LEU A 140 1.33 -0.78 2.46
CA LEU A 140 2.45 -1.72 2.64
C LEU A 140 3.51 -1.60 1.55
N LYS A 141 3.14 -1.18 0.34
CA LYS A 141 4.10 -0.82 -0.72
C LYS A 141 5.01 0.32 -0.26
N LEU A 142 4.44 1.36 0.36
CA LEU A 142 5.19 2.53 0.81
C LEU A 142 6.11 2.19 1.99
N VAL A 143 5.65 1.37 2.94
CA VAL A 143 6.49 0.89 4.05
C VAL A 143 7.69 0.09 3.53
N ASP A 144 7.47 -0.84 2.60
CA ASP A 144 8.56 -1.66 2.03
C ASP A 144 9.49 -0.83 1.15
N GLN A 145 9.01 0.20 0.46
CA GLN A 145 9.88 1.13 -0.28
C GLN A 145 10.77 1.96 0.66
N TYR A 146 10.21 2.47 1.76
CA TYR A 146 10.94 3.33 2.69
C TYR A 146 11.92 2.55 3.57
N PHE A 147 11.46 1.48 4.22
CA PHE A 147 12.27 0.70 5.17
C PHE A 147 12.89 -0.57 4.60
N GLN A 148 12.51 -0.98 3.37
CA GLN A 148 13.09 -2.14 2.68
C GLN A 148 13.01 -3.44 3.51
N ALA A 149 14.09 -4.21 3.61
CA ALA A 149 14.09 -5.42 4.42
C ALA A 149 14.15 -5.13 5.93
N TYR A 150 14.51 -3.91 6.37
CA TYR A 150 14.79 -3.61 7.78
C TYR A 150 13.54 -3.68 8.67
N TRP A 151 12.37 -3.29 8.16
CA TRP A 151 11.12 -3.43 8.92
C TRP A 151 10.66 -4.89 9.04
N ARG A 152 11.26 -5.80 8.26
CA ARG A 152 10.96 -7.24 8.21
C ARG A 152 12.08 -8.11 8.78
N ALA A 153 13.05 -7.51 9.45
CA ALA A 153 14.27 -8.17 9.92
C ALA A 153 14.35 -8.16 11.46
N PRO A 154 13.59 -9.02 12.15
CA PRO A 154 13.76 -9.19 13.59
C PRO A 154 15.15 -9.78 13.90
N ASP A 155 15.55 -9.61 15.16
CA ASP A 155 16.84 -10.12 15.66
C ASP A 155 16.85 -11.67 15.67
N ASP A 156 15.69 -12.29 15.89
CA ASP A 156 15.54 -13.76 15.86
C ASP A 156 15.50 -14.33 14.42
N ILE A 157 16.33 -15.35 14.17
CA ILE A 157 16.49 -15.96 12.84
C ILE A 157 15.23 -16.71 12.39
N LYS A 158 14.55 -17.43 13.31
CA LYS A 158 13.35 -18.19 12.98
C LYS A 158 12.20 -17.26 12.65
N GLU A 159 12.04 -16.20 13.44
CA GLU A 159 11.06 -15.15 13.21
C GLU A 159 11.30 -14.46 11.87
N ARG A 160 12.55 -14.11 11.55
CA ARG A 160 12.91 -13.51 10.25
C ARG A 160 12.51 -14.39 9.07
N SER A 161 12.78 -15.70 9.15
CA SER A 161 12.37 -16.65 8.11
C SER A 161 10.85 -16.69 7.93
N ASN A 162 10.10 -16.68 9.04
CA ASN A 162 8.64 -16.67 9.01
C ASN A 162 8.08 -15.37 8.43
N ILE A 163 8.60 -14.23 8.85
CA ILE A 163 8.22 -12.90 8.34
C ILE A 163 8.48 -12.80 6.84
N ALA A 164 9.64 -13.27 6.38
CA ALA A 164 9.96 -13.29 4.95
C ALA A 164 8.95 -14.13 4.14
N LYS A 165 8.56 -15.30 4.66
CA LYS A 165 7.53 -16.15 4.03
C LYS A 165 6.15 -15.48 4.01
N VAL A 166 5.74 -14.86 5.12
CA VAL A 166 4.47 -14.14 5.21
C VAL A 166 4.44 -12.98 4.22
N TRP A 167 5.51 -12.17 4.18
CA TRP A 167 5.64 -11.08 3.22
C TRP A 167 5.58 -11.58 1.77
N GLN A 168 6.31 -12.65 1.46
CA GLN A 168 6.32 -13.24 0.12
C GLN A 168 4.93 -13.71 -0.31
N ARG A 169 4.18 -14.36 0.58
CA ARG A 169 2.80 -14.78 0.31
C ARG A 169 1.90 -13.59 0.06
N PHE A 170 1.97 -12.59 0.93
CA PHE A 170 1.15 -11.40 0.83
C PHE A 170 1.41 -10.63 -0.48
N ARG A 171 2.67 -10.37 -0.81
CA ARG A 171 3.03 -9.51 -1.95
C ARG A 171 2.76 -10.12 -3.32
N GLU A 172 2.52 -11.43 -3.41
CA GLU A 172 2.41 -12.11 -4.71
C GLU A 172 1.25 -11.56 -5.55
N ILE A 173 0.05 -11.44 -4.96
CA ILE A 173 -1.15 -10.92 -5.62
C ILE A 173 -0.97 -9.43 -6.02
N PRO A 174 -0.64 -8.51 -5.10
CA PRO A 174 -0.53 -7.10 -5.46
C PRO A 174 0.65 -6.81 -6.40
N GLU A 175 1.79 -7.49 -6.29
CA GLU A 175 2.87 -7.31 -7.27
C GLU A 175 2.50 -7.85 -8.64
N TRP A 176 1.67 -8.90 -8.71
CA TRP A 176 1.13 -9.38 -9.98
C TRP A 176 0.26 -8.31 -10.62
N ILE A 177 -0.67 -7.71 -9.87
CA ILE A 177 -1.53 -6.61 -10.32
C ILE A 177 -0.68 -5.44 -10.82
N ASP A 178 0.25 -4.93 -10.02
CA ASP A 178 1.12 -3.79 -10.35
C ASP A 178 1.98 -4.06 -11.59
N THR A 179 2.48 -5.29 -11.75
CA THR A 179 3.33 -5.65 -12.90
C THR A 179 2.52 -5.77 -14.17
N HIS A 180 1.41 -6.53 -14.17
CA HIS A 180 0.61 -6.77 -15.38
C HIS A 180 -0.17 -5.53 -15.81
N SER A 181 -0.61 -4.71 -14.85
CA SER A 181 -1.22 -3.40 -15.14
C SER A 181 -0.24 -2.51 -15.91
N ARG A 182 1.01 -2.40 -15.45
CA ARG A 182 2.05 -1.61 -16.15
C ARG A 182 2.49 -2.21 -17.47
N GLU A 183 2.68 -3.53 -17.55
CA GLU A 183 3.15 -4.19 -18.77
C GLU A 183 2.14 -4.11 -19.91
N ARG A 184 0.83 -4.08 -19.58
CA ARG A 184 -0.26 -4.04 -20.55
C ARG A 184 -0.87 -2.65 -20.73
N ASP A 185 -0.42 -1.67 -19.96
CA ASP A 185 -0.97 -0.32 -19.90
C ASP A 185 -2.49 -0.32 -19.65
N VAL A 186 -2.93 -1.13 -18.67
CA VAL A 186 -4.35 -1.23 -18.27
C VAL A 186 -4.51 -0.89 -16.79
N SER A 187 -5.71 -0.44 -16.40
CA SER A 187 -6.02 -0.16 -15.00
C SER A 187 -5.85 -1.42 -14.12
N PRO A 188 -5.36 -1.28 -12.87
CA PRO A 188 -5.29 -2.38 -11.91
C PRO A 188 -6.60 -3.16 -11.77
N ASN A 189 -7.75 -2.48 -11.87
CA ASN A 189 -9.08 -3.10 -11.77
C ASN A 189 -9.31 -4.17 -12.85
N VAL A 190 -8.79 -3.96 -14.06
CA VAL A 190 -8.87 -4.96 -15.14
C VAL A 190 -8.14 -6.25 -14.74
N ILE A 191 -6.96 -6.11 -14.12
CA ILE A 191 -6.20 -7.27 -13.64
C ILE A 191 -6.88 -7.93 -12.44
N ILE A 192 -7.50 -7.15 -11.55
CA ILE A 192 -8.28 -7.67 -10.42
C ILE A 192 -9.46 -8.51 -10.94
N ASP A 193 -10.19 -8.03 -11.94
CA ASP A 193 -11.32 -8.76 -12.55
C ASP A 193 -10.85 -10.08 -13.20
N GLU A 194 -9.71 -10.08 -13.90
CA GLU A 194 -9.11 -11.29 -14.47
C GLU A 194 -8.71 -12.30 -13.39
N LEU A 195 -8.11 -11.83 -12.29
CA LEU A 195 -7.74 -12.68 -11.15
C LEU A 195 -9.00 -13.23 -10.46
N GLN A 196 -10.06 -12.44 -10.36
CA GLN A 196 -11.34 -12.91 -9.83
C GLN A 196 -11.97 -13.97 -10.74
N ALA A 197 -11.93 -13.78 -12.06
CA ALA A 197 -12.37 -14.78 -13.03
C ALA A 197 -11.54 -16.07 -12.93
N MET A 198 -10.23 -15.98 -12.69
CA MET A 198 -9.36 -17.15 -12.47
C MET A 198 -9.79 -17.97 -11.25
N ARG A 199 -10.26 -17.31 -10.19
CA ARG A 199 -10.77 -17.99 -8.98
C ARG A 199 -12.07 -18.76 -9.22
N VAL A 200 -12.92 -18.29 -10.14
CA VAL A 200 -14.24 -18.87 -10.46
C VAL A 200 -14.17 -19.91 -11.56
N ASN A 201 -13.36 -19.69 -12.61
CA ASN A 201 -13.30 -20.54 -13.80
C ASN A 201 -12.46 -21.82 -13.64
N THR A 202 -12.19 -22.26 -12.41
CA THR A 202 -11.45 -23.51 -12.23
C THR A 202 -12.42 -24.69 -12.37
N ALA A 203 -12.03 -25.72 -13.13
CA ALA A 203 -12.87 -26.83 -13.61
C ALA A 203 -13.60 -27.72 -12.56
N GLN A 204 -13.68 -27.31 -11.30
CA GLN A 204 -14.26 -28.07 -10.18
C GLN A 204 -15.08 -27.14 -9.29
N GLY A 205 -16.37 -26.96 -9.62
CA GLY A 205 -17.38 -26.35 -8.75
C GLY A 205 -17.47 -24.82 -8.84
N ASN A 206 -18.69 -24.29 -8.72
CA ASN A 206 -19.03 -22.86 -8.83
C ASN A 206 -18.49 -21.96 -7.71
N GLU A 207 -17.72 -22.50 -6.75
CA GLU A 207 -17.22 -21.72 -5.62
C GLU A 207 -15.86 -21.08 -5.93
N PRO A 208 -15.70 -19.77 -5.70
CA PRO A 208 -14.42 -19.10 -5.93
C PRO A 208 -13.35 -19.65 -5.00
N LYS A 209 -12.24 -20.11 -5.56
CA LYS A 209 -11.11 -20.59 -4.75
C LYS A 209 -10.56 -19.49 -3.83
N GLY A 210 -10.02 -19.86 -2.68
CA GLY A 210 -9.48 -18.91 -1.70
C GLY A 210 -8.24 -18.15 -2.19
N LEU A 211 -7.92 -17.03 -1.53
CA LEU A 211 -6.77 -16.18 -1.87
C LEU A 211 -5.42 -16.92 -1.75
N ASN A 212 -5.30 -17.87 -0.81
CA ASN A 212 -4.12 -18.74 -0.69
C ASN A 212 -3.92 -19.61 -1.92
N TRP A 213 -4.99 -20.10 -2.56
CA TRP A 213 -4.88 -20.86 -3.82
C TRP A 213 -4.40 -19.96 -4.96
N LEU A 214 -4.99 -18.76 -5.07
CA LEU A 214 -4.60 -17.80 -6.10
C LEU A 214 -3.12 -17.45 -5.97
N GLN A 215 -2.65 -17.16 -4.76
CA GLN A 215 -1.25 -16.92 -4.44
C GLN A 215 -0.31 -18.04 -4.95
N LEU A 216 -0.67 -19.30 -4.72
CA LEU A 216 0.11 -20.44 -5.21
C LEU A 216 0.08 -20.57 -6.73
N GLU A 217 -1.08 -20.31 -7.36
CA GLU A 217 -1.24 -20.37 -8.80
C GLU A 217 -0.42 -19.27 -9.50
N LEU A 218 -0.41 -18.05 -8.97
CA LEU A 218 0.42 -16.95 -9.48
C LEU A 218 1.92 -17.27 -9.36
N MET A 219 2.35 -17.86 -8.23
CA MET A 219 3.73 -18.35 -8.10
C MET A 219 4.07 -19.41 -9.14
N ARG A 220 3.13 -20.32 -9.44
CA ARG A 220 3.29 -21.37 -10.46
C ARG A 220 3.45 -20.75 -11.85
N LEU A 221 2.56 -19.83 -12.22
CA LEU A 221 2.61 -19.11 -13.50
C LEU A 221 3.93 -18.34 -13.63
N ARG A 222 4.36 -17.61 -12.61
CA ARG A 222 5.63 -16.87 -12.61
C ARG A 222 6.84 -17.78 -12.81
N LYS A 223 6.85 -18.96 -12.17
CA LYS A 223 7.92 -19.96 -12.38
C LYS A 223 7.91 -20.50 -13.81
N ALA A 224 6.73 -20.80 -14.37
CA ALA A 224 6.59 -21.26 -15.74
C ALA A 224 7.10 -20.21 -16.74
N SER A 225 6.73 -18.94 -16.56
CA SER A 225 7.19 -17.83 -17.43
C SER A 225 8.71 -17.65 -17.39
N LYS A 226 9.34 -17.84 -16.22
CA LYS A 226 10.81 -17.80 -16.08
C LYS A 226 11.52 -18.98 -16.75
N MET A 227 10.88 -20.15 -16.81
CA MET A 227 11.43 -21.33 -17.50
C MET A 227 11.31 -21.22 -19.03
N ILE A 228 10.29 -20.52 -19.52
CA ILE A 228 10.02 -20.35 -20.96
C ILE A 228 10.88 -19.22 -21.58
N GLN A 229 11.48 -18.34 -20.77
CA GLN A 229 12.51 -17.42 -21.26
C GLN A 229 13.87 -18.13 -21.30
N PRO A 230 14.34 -18.63 -22.47
CA PRO A 230 15.76 -18.98 -22.58
C PRO A 230 16.57 -17.72 -22.29
N ALA A 231 17.70 -17.88 -21.62
CA ALA A 231 18.65 -16.81 -21.36
C ALA A 231 18.90 -16.02 -22.67
N ARG A 232 18.23 -14.87 -22.83
CA ARG A 232 18.41 -13.97 -23.96
C ARG A 232 19.79 -13.31 -23.83
N ARG A 233 20.83 -14.07 -24.17
CA ARG A 233 22.04 -13.51 -24.77
C ARG A 233 21.74 -13.27 -26.24
N GLY A 234 21.58 -12.00 -26.61
CA GLY A 234 21.67 -11.50 -27.98
C GLY A 234 20.45 -11.74 -28.88
N ASN A 235 19.87 -10.63 -29.34
CA ASN A 235 19.09 -10.46 -30.58
C ASN A 235 18.31 -11.68 -31.11
N ASN A 236 16.98 -11.65 -30.95
CA ASN A 236 16.07 -11.50 -32.10
C ASN A 236 14.62 -11.38 -31.64
N ARG A 237 13.86 -10.54 -32.36
CA ARG A 237 12.41 -10.36 -32.23
C ARG A 237 11.71 -11.69 -32.47
N ILE A 238 10.97 -12.18 -31.48
CA ILE A 238 9.99 -13.24 -31.67
C ILE A 238 8.62 -12.64 -31.36
N LEU A 239 7.81 -12.54 -32.43
CA LEU A 239 6.40 -12.20 -32.43
C LEU A 239 5.65 -13.42 -31.87
N ILE A 240 4.93 -13.26 -30.76
CA ILE A 240 4.04 -14.30 -30.25
C ILE A 240 2.66 -14.05 -30.88
N ILE A 241 2.26 -14.94 -31.79
CA ILE A 241 0.90 -14.99 -32.35
C ILE A 241 0.04 -15.79 -31.38
N PHE A 242 -0.99 -15.16 -30.82
CA PHE A 242 -2.07 -15.88 -30.14
C PHE A 242 -3.00 -16.49 -31.21
N CYS A 243 -3.06 -17.82 -31.26
CA CYS A 243 -4.15 -18.51 -31.95
C CYS A 243 -5.38 -18.49 -31.04
N SER A 244 -6.39 -17.72 -31.42
CA SER A 244 -7.77 -17.88 -30.96
C SER A 244 -8.42 -18.96 -31.82
N SER A 245 -8.86 -20.05 -31.20
CA SER A 245 -9.72 -21.04 -31.86
C SER A 245 -11.19 -20.58 -31.75
N ILE A 246 -11.85 -20.43 -32.90
CA ILE A 246 -13.28 -20.65 -33.10
C ILE A 246 -13.41 -21.93 -33.90
#